data_AF-A0A428PK19-F1
#
_entry.id   AF-A0A428PK19-F1
#
_cell.length_a   1.000
_cell.length_b   1.000
_cell.length_c   1.000
_cell.angle_alpha   90.00
_cell.angle_beta   90.00
_cell.angle_gamma   90.00
#
_symmetry.space_group_name_H-M   'P 1'
#
loop_
_entity.id
_entity.type
_entity.pdbx_description
1 polymer ?
#
loop_
_entity_poly.entity_id
_entity_poly.type
_entity_poly.pdbx_seq_one_letter_code
_entity_poly.pdbx_strand_id
1 'polypeptide(L)'
;MFFSLRNFKLHLNHIIELDLKVEEITSGMATALAVMHWGARTDARDVEFALGSVTEPLPSMSAAEIAALPANTWTGPPSDELEDFHHRKTVLWLLDFNQVRAITMDAEGIAQAVEAFGINDPYYPKPLQESIVAQSLWGRFVEVYLNTAGRILAGEREEIQGLPNQFIQGVVSMEKEKQDKKKAMEG
;
A
#
# COMPACT_ATOMS: atom_id res chain seq x y z
N MET A 1 -2.98 30.69 12.98
CA MET A 1 -2.13 29.55 12.56
C MET A 1 -2.74 29.03 11.25
N PHE A 2 -2.08 29.24 10.12
CA PHE A 2 -2.58 28.74 8.83
C PHE A 2 -2.21 27.26 8.73
N PHE A 3 -3.19 26.36 8.82
CA PHE A 3 -3.04 24.97 8.42
C PHE A 3 -2.92 24.97 6.89
N SER A 4 -1.78 24.53 6.36
CA SER A 4 -1.58 24.29 4.94
C SER A 4 -1.37 22.78 4.80
N LEU A 5 -2.17 22.14 3.95
CA LEU A 5 -1.93 20.77 3.48
C LEU A 5 -0.61 20.78 2.69
N ARG A 6 0.51 20.76 3.40
CA ARG A 6 1.83 20.61 2.80
C ARG A 6 2.14 19.12 2.75
N ASN A 7 2.27 18.58 1.55
CA ASN A 7 2.79 17.24 1.35
C ASN A 7 4.27 17.24 1.73
N PHE A 8 4.57 16.80 2.95
CA PHE A 8 5.95 16.62 3.40
C PHE A 8 6.43 15.24 2.96
N LYS A 9 7.40 15.22 2.04
CA LYS A 9 8.02 13.97 1.60
C LYS A 9 8.75 13.32 2.78
N LEU A 10 8.34 12.11 3.12
CA LEU A 10 8.96 11.30 4.16
C LEU A 10 9.82 10.22 3.52
N HIS A 11 11.12 10.50 3.40
CA HIS A 11 12.09 9.56 2.82
C HIS A 11 12.47 8.46 3.80
N LEU A 12 12.92 7.32 3.29
CA LEU A 12 13.30 6.15 4.11
C LEU A 12 14.30 6.50 5.23
N ASN A 13 15.30 7.34 4.95
CA ASN A 13 16.25 7.77 5.98
C ASN A 13 15.56 8.56 7.10
N HIS A 14 14.58 9.42 6.79
CA HIS A 14 13.81 10.12 7.82
C HIS A 14 12.95 9.18 8.66
N ILE A 15 12.35 8.14 8.05
CA ILE A 15 11.57 7.13 8.78
C ILE A 15 12.46 6.42 9.81
N ILE A 16 13.69 6.06 9.40
CA ILE A 16 14.69 5.41 10.26
C ILE A 16 15.17 6.36 11.37
N GLU A 17 15.50 7.61 11.03
CA GLU A 17 15.96 8.62 11.99
C GLU A 17 14.90 8.96 13.05
N LEU A 18 13.63 8.93 12.68
CA LEU A 18 12.50 9.17 13.57
C LEU A 18 12.09 7.93 14.39
N ASP A 19 12.81 6.82 14.27
CA ASP A 19 12.50 5.52 14.90
C ASP A 19 11.06 5.05 14.62
N LEU A 20 10.55 5.40 13.44
CA LEU A 20 9.27 4.90 12.98
C LEU A 20 9.43 3.44 12.56
N LYS A 21 8.43 2.62 12.89
CA LYS A 21 8.44 1.19 12.59
C LYS A 21 8.26 0.92 11.11
N VAL A 22 9.32 1.10 10.34
CA VAL A 22 9.33 1.00 8.86
C VAL A 22 8.84 -0.34 8.35
N GLU A 23 9.10 -1.43 9.07
CA GLU A 23 8.58 -2.76 8.73
C GLU A 23 7.06 -2.87 8.90
N GLU A 24 6.48 -2.23 9.93
CA GLU A 24 5.02 -2.17 10.13
C GLU A 24 4.37 -1.33 9.03
N ILE A 25 4.97 -0.18 8.67
CA ILE A 25 4.51 0.66 7.54
C ILE A 25 4.55 -0.14 6.23
N THR A 26 5.66 -0.83 5.96
CA THR A 26 5.83 -1.66 4.76
C THR A 26 4.82 -2.80 4.71
N SER A 27 4.58 -3.45 5.85
CA SER A 27 3.57 -4.51 5.98
C SER A 27 2.15 -3.95 5.74
N GLY A 28 1.87 -2.74 6.22
CA GLY A 28 0.61 -2.04 5.98
C GLY A 28 0.38 -1.73 4.50
N MET A 29 1.39 -1.19 3.81
CA MET A 29 1.34 -0.94 2.36
C MET A 29 1.09 -2.23 1.56
N ALA A 30 1.82 -3.30 1.89
CA ALA A 30 1.67 -4.61 1.26
C ALA A 30 0.26 -5.19 1.45
N THR A 31 -0.27 -5.10 2.67
CA THR A 31 -1.62 -5.56 3.00
C THR A 31 -2.66 -4.77 2.22
N ALA A 32 -2.56 -3.44 2.21
CA ALA A 32 -3.49 -2.57 1.52
C ALA A 32 -3.52 -2.82 0.01
N LEU A 33 -2.35 -2.95 -0.64
CA LEU A 33 -2.28 -3.27 -2.06
C LEU A 33 -2.83 -4.65 -2.40
N ALA A 34 -2.60 -5.66 -1.55
CA ALA A 34 -3.19 -6.99 -1.76
C ALA A 34 -4.73 -6.95 -1.64
N VAL A 35 -5.27 -6.18 -0.70
CA VAL A 35 -6.72 -5.97 -0.57
C VAL A 35 -7.27 -5.23 -1.79
N MET A 36 -6.60 -4.18 -2.27
CA MET A 36 -7.01 -3.45 -3.46
C MET A 36 -7.03 -4.35 -4.71
N HIS A 37 -5.93 -5.05 -4.98
CA HIS A 37 -5.80 -5.87 -6.19
C HIS A 37 -6.76 -7.06 -6.19
N TRP A 38 -6.93 -7.74 -5.06
CA TRP A 38 -7.59 -9.05 -5.06
C TRP A 38 -8.95 -9.04 -4.38
N GLY A 39 -9.11 -8.23 -3.33
CA GLY A 39 -10.38 -8.07 -2.62
C GLY A 39 -11.31 -7.11 -3.32
N ALA A 40 -10.81 -5.93 -3.69
CA ALA A 40 -11.56 -4.91 -4.42
C ALA A 40 -11.47 -5.06 -5.95
N ARG A 41 -10.53 -5.88 -6.45
CA ARG A 41 -10.29 -6.11 -7.89
C ARG A 41 -9.99 -4.80 -8.64
N THR A 42 -9.06 -4.02 -8.10
CA THR A 42 -8.63 -2.74 -8.69
C THR A 42 -7.11 -2.64 -8.86
N ASP A 43 -6.63 -1.70 -9.68
CA ASP A 43 -5.20 -1.52 -9.94
C ASP A 43 -4.46 -0.65 -8.92
N ALA A 44 -5.18 -0.07 -7.95
CA ALA A 44 -4.65 0.88 -6.97
C ALA A 44 -3.89 2.08 -7.60
N ARG A 45 -4.27 2.51 -8.80
CA ARG A 45 -3.63 3.65 -9.47
C ARG A 45 -3.84 4.96 -8.68
N ASP A 46 -2.74 5.69 -8.50
CA ASP A 46 -2.68 7.04 -7.90
C ASP A 46 -3.15 7.13 -6.43
N VAL A 47 -3.22 6.00 -5.72
CA VAL A 47 -3.55 6.03 -4.28
C VAL A 47 -2.39 6.59 -3.46
N GLU A 48 -2.72 7.39 -2.45
CA GLU A 48 -1.74 8.02 -1.58
C GLU A 48 -1.71 7.38 -0.19
N PHE A 49 -0.50 7.13 0.33
CA PHE A 49 -0.29 6.69 1.69
C PHE A 49 0.12 7.87 2.58
N ALA A 50 -0.58 8.06 3.69
CA ALA A 50 -0.30 9.12 4.65
C ALA A 50 -0.13 8.58 6.07
N LEU A 51 0.83 9.14 6.81
CA LEU A 51 0.93 8.91 8.25
C LEU A 51 0.07 9.92 8.99
N GLY A 52 -0.88 9.40 9.76
CA GLY A 52 -1.71 10.17 10.66
C GLY A 52 -1.56 9.68 12.09
N SER A 53 -2.26 10.33 13.01
CA SER A 53 -2.31 9.95 14.41
C SER A 53 -3.74 9.86 14.90
N VAL A 54 -4.06 8.77 15.58
CA VAL A 54 -5.39 8.49 16.12
C VAL A 54 -5.31 8.32 17.63
N THR A 55 -6.34 8.77 18.33
CA THR A 55 -6.51 8.50 19.76
C THR A 55 -6.86 7.04 19.95
N GLU A 56 -6.24 6.38 20.92
CA GLU A 56 -6.62 5.02 21.31
C GLU A 56 -7.89 5.04 22.18
N PRO A 57 -8.80 4.04 22.05
CA PRO A 57 -8.71 2.89 21.16
C PRO A 57 -9.12 3.21 19.73
N LEU A 58 -8.44 2.56 18.77
CA LEU A 58 -8.90 2.54 17.38
C LEU A 58 -10.35 2.03 17.29
N PRO A 59 -11.23 2.68 16.50
CA PRO A 59 -12.55 2.13 16.20
C PRO A 59 -12.37 0.74 15.59
N SER A 60 -13.01 -0.27 16.18
CA SER A 60 -13.00 -1.64 15.70
C SER A 60 -14.43 -2.03 15.35
N MET A 61 -14.67 -2.32 14.08
CA MET A 61 -15.91 -2.89 13.58
C MET A 61 -15.57 -4.15 12.77
N SER A 62 -16.39 -5.18 12.92
CA SER A 62 -16.30 -6.38 12.08
C SER A 62 -16.73 -6.06 10.65
N ALA A 63 -16.26 -6.87 9.69
CA ALA A 63 -16.67 -6.74 8.29
C ALA A 63 -18.20 -6.87 8.11
N ALA A 64 -18.85 -7.71 8.94
CA ALA A 64 -20.30 -7.89 8.92
C ALA A 64 -21.04 -6.62 9.39
N GLU A 65 -20.53 -5.96 10.43
CA GLU A 65 -21.09 -4.68 10.91
C GLU A 65 -20.94 -3.59 9.86
N ILE A 66 -19.75 -3.47 9.23
CA ILE A 66 -19.50 -2.49 8.17
C ILE A 66 -20.44 -2.72 6.98
N ALA A 67 -20.63 -3.97 6.56
CA ALA A 67 -21.51 -4.31 5.44
C ALA A 67 -22.99 -4.00 5.70
N ALA A 68 -23.41 -3.92 6.97
CA ALA A 68 -24.76 -3.57 7.36
C ALA A 68 -24.99 -2.04 7.46
N LEU A 69 -23.92 -1.23 7.39
CA LEU A 69 -24.03 0.22 7.47
C LEU A 69 -24.60 0.82 6.16
N PRO A 70 -25.39 1.90 6.25
CA PRO A 70 -25.68 2.73 5.08
C PRO A 70 -24.39 3.24 4.41
N ALA A 71 -24.45 3.44 3.11
CA ALA A 71 -23.36 4.09 2.38
C ALA A 71 -23.03 5.45 3.01
N ASN A 72 -21.75 5.83 3.01
CA ASN A 72 -21.22 7.07 3.58
C ASN A 72 -21.40 7.21 5.12
N THR A 73 -21.51 6.10 5.84
CA THR A 73 -21.47 6.12 7.32
C THR A 73 -20.06 6.39 7.81
N TRP A 74 -19.89 7.37 8.70
CA TRP A 74 -18.63 7.61 9.40
C TRP A 74 -18.34 6.46 10.39
N THR A 75 -17.22 5.77 10.18
CA THR A 75 -16.74 4.69 11.07
C THR A 75 -15.48 5.08 11.83
N GLY A 76 -15.09 6.36 11.77
CA GLY A 76 -13.93 6.88 12.48
C GLY A 76 -14.23 7.19 13.96
N PRO A 77 -13.23 7.65 14.73
CA PRO A 77 -13.44 8.07 16.10
C PRO A 77 -14.42 9.28 16.17
N PRO A 78 -15.19 9.44 17.27
CA PRO A 78 -16.00 10.63 17.49
C PRO A 78 -15.09 11.87 17.62
N SER A 79 -15.37 12.94 16.86
CA SER A 79 -14.41 14.02 16.57
C SER A 79 -14.37 15.21 17.54
N ASP A 80 -15.19 15.27 18.60
CA ASP A 80 -15.60 16.59 19.08
C ASP A 80 -14.98 17.10 20.39
N GLU A 81 -14.15 16.36 21.10
CA GLU A 81 -13.56 16.86 22.36
C GLU A 81 -12.05 16.57 22.45
N LEU A 82 -11.30 17.61 22.86
CA LEU A 82 -9.85 17.65 23.10
C LEU A 82 -9.11 16.36 22.76
N GLU A 83 -8.44 16.32 21.60
CA GLU A 83 -7.56 15.20 21.24
C GLU A 83 -6.61 14.89 22.41
N ASP A 84 -6.69 13.70 22.98
CA ASP A 84 -5.73 13.25 23.98
C ASP A 84 -4.37 13.05 23.29
N PHE A 85 -3.51 14.06 23.37
CA PHE A 85 -2.18 14.04 22.79
C PHE A 85 -1.22 13.09 23.50
N HIS A 86 -1.57 12.58 24.68
CA HIS A 86 -0.74 11.65 25.45
C HIS A 86 -0.98 10.19 25.05
N HIS A 87 -2.11 9.86 24.42
CA HIS A 87 -2.47 8.50 24.03
C HIS A 87 -2.77 8.41 22.52
N ARG A 88 -1.74 8.67 21.70
CA ARG A 88 -1.84 8.59 20.24
C ARG A 88 -1.00 7.46 19.67
N LYS A 89 -1.53 6.82 18.64
CA LYS A 89 -0.80 5.88 17.80
C LYS A 89 -0.64 6.45 16.40
N THR A 90 0.58 6.35 15.86
CA THR A 90 0.81 6.61 14.44
C THR A 90 0.17 5.49 13.62
N VAL A 91 -0.65 5.86 12.64
CA VAL A 91 -1.35 4.94 11.76
C VAL A 91 -1.14 5.31 10.31
N LEU A 92 -1.17 4.29 9.45
CA LEU A 92 -1.05 4.42 8.02
C LEU A 92 -2.44 4.51 7.39
N TRP A 93 -2.72 5.60 6.70
CA TRP A 93 -3.94 5.83 5.94
C TRP A 93 -3.68 5.59 4.45
N LEU A 94 -4.69 5.09 3.75
CA LEU A 94 -4.74 5.01 2.28
C LEU A 94 -5.86 5.93 1.78
N LEU A 95 -5.53 6.82 0.86
CA LEU A 95 -6.38 7.92 0.42
C LEU A 95 -6.33 8.07 -1.10
N ASP A 96 -7.13 9.00 -1.62
CA ASP A 96 -7.21 9.43 -3.02
C ASP A 96 -7.45 8.28 -4.03
N PHE A 97 -8.68 7.76 -4.02
CA PHE A 97 -9.08 6.64 -4.89
C PHE A 97 -9.62 7.09 -6.26
N ASN A 98 -9.43 8.34 -6.65
CA ASN A 98 -10.10 8.96 -7.80
C ASN A 98 -9.64 8.42 -9.18
N GLN A 99 -8.42 7.88 -9.29
CA GLN A 99 -7.88 7.28 -10.53
C GLN A 99 -7.87 5.75 -10.51
N VAL A 100 -8.38 5.14 -9.44
CA VAL A 100 -8.41 3.68 -9.28
C VAL A 100 -9.35 3.07 -10.32
N ARG A 101 -8.88 2.03 -11.01
CA ARG A 101 -9.64 1.33 -12.06
C ARG A 101 -9.82 -0.14 -11.67
N ALA A 102 -10.91 -0.74 -12.12
CA ALA A 102 -11.10 -2.18 -12.01
C ALA A 102 -10.05 -2.93 -12.84
N ILE A 103 -9.67 -4.13 -12.40
CA ILE A 103 -8.82 -5.06 -13.13
C ILE A 103 -9.54 -6.38 -13.43
N THR A 104 -9.15 -7.01 -14.52
CA THR A 104 -9.51 -8.40 -14.82
C THR A 104 -8.62 -9.36 -14.02
N MET A 105 -9.06 -10.60 -13.83
CA MET A 105 -8.28 -11.63 -13.11
C MET A 105 -7.50 -12.49 -14.12
N ASP A 106 -6.68 -11.83 -14.92
CA ASP A 106 -5.85 -12.42 -15.97
C ASP A 106 -4.60 -11.56 -16.24
N ALA A 107 -3.85 -11.88 -17.29
CA ALA A 107 -2.61 -11.20 -17.65
C ALA A 107 -2.81 -9.69 -17.94
N GLU A 108 -3.97 -9.28 -18.45
CA GLU A 108 -4.25 -7.87 -18.75
C GLU A 108 -4.40 -7.08 -17.45
N GLY A 109 -5.13 -7.64 -16.47
CA GLY A 109 -5.24 -7.07 -15.14
C GLY A 109 -3.91 -7.00 -14.39
N ILE A 110 -3.05 -8.02 -14.55
CA ILE A 110 -1.67 -7.97 -14.03
C ILE A 110 -0.90 -6.80 -14.64
N ALA A 111 -0.91 -6.67 -15.96
CA ALA A 111 -0.19 -5.60 -16.65
C ALA A 111 -0.67 -4.22 -16.17
N GLN A 112 -1.98 -4.04 -16.00
CA GLN A 112 -2.57 -2.81 -15.49
C GLN A 112 -2.14 -2.50 -14.05
N ALA A 113 -2.12 -3.49 -13.16
CA ALA A 113 -1.68 -3.32 -11.77
C ALA A 113 -0.18 -3.01 -11.68
N VAL A 114 0.65 -3.63 -12.52
CA VAL A 114 2.10 -3.34 -12.60
C VAL A 114 2.34 -1.91 -13.10
N GLU A 115 1.61 -1.48 -14.13
CA GLU A 115 1.65 -0.10 -14.63
C GLU A 115 1.31 0.91 -13.51
N ALA A 116 0.21 0.67 -12.79
CA ALA A 116 -0.22 1.50 -11.66
C ALA A 116 0.83 1.54 -10.55
N PHE A 117 1.44 0.40 -10.20
CA PHE A 117 2.54 0.35 -9.23
C PHE A 117 3.73 1.21 -9.68
N GLY A 118 4.09 1.17 -10.96
CA GLY A 118 5.16 1.98 -11.54
C GLY A 118 4.89 3.48 -11.51
N ILE A 119 3.63 3.89 -11.58
CA ILE A 119 3.21 5.30 -11.46
C ILE A 119 3.33 5.77 -10.00
N ASN A 120 2.96 4.91 -9.06
CA ASN A 120 3.02 5.17 -7.62
C ASN A 120 4.43 4.97 -7.01
N ASP A 121 5.40 4.57 -7.85
CA ASP A 121 6.77 4.18 -7.48
C ASP A 121 7.56 5.16 -6.59
N PRO A 122 7.30 6.47 -6.51
CA PRO A 122 8.00 7.31 -5.53
C PRO A 122 7.82 6.85 -4.07
N TYR A 123 6.77 6.07 -3.75
CA TYR A 123 6.34 5.80 -2.38
C TYR A 123 6.43 4.32 -1.96
N TYR A 124 6.58 3.39 -2.89
CA TYR A 124 6.57 1.96 -2.59
C TYR A 124 7.96 1.39 -2.35
N PRO A 125 8.08 0.34 -1.50
CA PRO A 125 9.25 -0.51 -1.48
C PRO A 125 9.55 -1.05 -2.88
N LYS A 126 10.81 -1.01 -3.29
CA LYS A 126 11.22 -1.37 -4.66
C LYS A 126 12.10 -2.62 -4.66
N PRO A 127 11.99 -3.47 -5.69
CA PRO A 127 12.99 -4.51 -5.91
C PRO A 127 14.32 -3.91 -6.37
N LEU A 128 15.37 -4.74 -6.40
CA LEU A 128 16.66 -4.42 -7.02
C LEU A 128 17.35 -3.15 -6.48
N GLN A 129 17.15 -2.85 -5.20
CA GLN A 129 17.80 -1.72 -4.55
C GLN A 129 19.19 -2.11 -4.02
N GLU A 130 20.14 -1.17 -4.01
CA GLU A 130 21.51 -1.42 -3.53
C GLU A 130 21.59 -1.48 -2.00
N SER A 131 20.75 -0.69 -1.31
CA SER A 131 20.73 -0.64 0.16
C SER A 131 20.18 -1.93 0.76
N ILE A 132 20.91 -2.51 1.72
CA ILE A 132 20.49 -3.69 2.49
C ILE A 132 19.14 -3.46 3.16
N VAL A 133 18.92 -2.25 3.70
CA VAL A 133 17.63 -1.90 4.32
C VAL A 133 16.50 -1.94 3.28
N ALA A 134 16.71 -1.34 2.11
CA ALA A 134 15.71 -1.34 1.06
C ALA A 134 15.42 -2.76 0.52
N GLN A 135 16.44 -3.61 0.39
CA GLN A 135 16.27 -5.02 0.03
C GLN A 135 15.45 -5.79 1.08
N SER A 136 15.73 -5.57 2.37
CA SER A 136 14.96 -6.18 3.47
C SER A 136 13.49 -5.75 3.42
N LEU A 137 13.22 -4.46 3.22
CA LEU A 137 11.86 -3.93 3.13
C LEU A 137 11.11 -4.48 1.91
N TRP A 138 11.76 -4.62 0.76
CA TRP A 138 11.15 -5.29 -0.38
C TRP A 138 10.82 -6.75 -0.07
N GLY A 139 11.73 -7.49 0.55
CA GLY A 139 11.47 -8.87 0.99
C GLY A 139 10.25 -8.95 1.91
N ARG A 140 10.16 -8.04 2.88
CA ARG A 140 9.02 -7.95 3.80
C ARG A 140 7.71 -7.60 3.08
N PHE A 141 7.77 -6.67 2.12
CA PHE A 141 6.63 -6.31 1.29
C PHE A 141 6.09 -7.54 0.54
N VAL A 142 6.96 -8.28 -0.16
CA VAL A 142 6.59 -9.48 -0.92
C VAL A 142 5.96 -10.54 -0.03
N GLU A 143 6.59 -10.83 1.11
CA GLU A 143 6.09 -11.82 2.09
C GLU A 143 4.67 -11.47 2.54
N VAL A 144 4.44 -10.24 3.00
CA VAL A 144 3.13 -9.82 3.53
C VAL A 144 2.09 -9.72 2.42
N TYR A 145 2.48 -9.21 1.24
CA TYR A 145 1.60 -9.08 0.08
C TYR A 145 1.07 -10.46 -0.35
N LEU A 146 1.97 -11.43 -0.58
CA LEU A 146 1.60 -12.77 -1.03
C LEU A 146 0.79 -13.54 0.02
N ASN A 147 1.15 -13.42 1.30
CA ASN A 147 0.38 -14.04 2.39
C ASN A 147 -1.04 -13.48 2.47
N THR A 148 -1.20 -12.16 2.32
CA THR A 148 -2.51 -11.49 2.34
C THR A 148 -3.34 -11.88 1.12
N ALA A 149 -2.72 -11.83 -0.07
CA ALA A 149 -3.37 -12.22 -1.32
C ALA A 149 -3.84 -13.68 -1.30
N GLY A 150 -3.01 -14.60 -0.78
CA GLY A 150 -3.35 -16.01 -0.66
C GLY A 150 -4.56 -16.26 0.25
N ARG A 151 -4.73 -15.46 1.31
CA ARG A 151 -5.94 -15.53 2.17
C ARG A 151 -7.18 -15.01 1.45
N ILE A 152 -7.05 -13.92 0.69
CA ILE A 152 -8.16 -13.32 -0.06
C ILE A 152 -8.65 -14.26 -1.17
N LEU A 153 -7.72 -14.89 -1.87
CA LEU A 153 -8.01 -15.77 -3.02
C LEU A 153 -8.17 -17.25 -2.61
N ALA A 154 -8.32 -17.54 -1.32
CA ALA A 154 -8.51 -18.89 -0.83
C ALA A 154 -9.79 -19.51 -1.43
N GLY A 155 -9.65 -20.64 -2.12
CA GLY A 155 -10.77 -21.34 -2.78
C GLY A 155 -11.06 -20.90 -4.21
N GLU A 156 -10.37 -19.87 -4.74
CA GLU A 156 -10.39 -19.54 -6.16
C GLU A 156 -9.65 -20.59 -7.00
N ARG A 157 -9.80 -20.52 -8.34
CA ARG A 157 -9.06 -21.40 -9.27
C ARG A 157 -7.56 -21.20 -9.16
N GLU A 158 -6.78 -22.25 -9.41
CA GLU A 158 -5.31 -22.22 -9.35
C GLU A 158 -4.72 -21.12 -10.26
N GLU A 159 -5.31 -20.90 -11.43
CA GLU A 159 -4.90 -19.82 -12.34
C GLU A 159 -4.99 -18.44 -11.68
N ILE A 160 -6.05 -18.20 -10.90
CA ILE A 160 -6.29 -16.94 -10.19
C ILE A 160 -5.36 -16.84 -8.96
N GLN A 161 -5.14 -17.94 -8.25
CA GLN A 161 -4.23 -18.00 -7.10
C GLN A 161 -2.77 -17.74 -7.50
N GLY A 162 -2.39 -17.97 -8.76
CA GLY A 162 -1.07 -17.65 -9.31
C GLY A 162 -0.85 -16.16 -9.62
N LEU A 163 -1.91 -15.36 -9.76
CA LEU A 163 -1.83 -13.95 -10.18
C LEU A 163 -0.99 -13.04 -9.25
N PRO A 164 -1.06 -13.15 -7.91
CA PRO A 164 -0.22 -12.35 -7.03
C PRO A 164 1.29 -12.54 -7.26
N ASN A 165 1.73 -13.76 -7.58
CA ASN A 165 3.13 -14.03 -7.92
C ASN A 165 3.51 -13.41 -9.26
N GLN A 166 2.63 -13.47 -10.25
CA GLN A 166 2.84 -12.84 -11.56
C GLN A 166 2.94 -11.32 -11.42
N PHE A 167 2.13 -10.69 -10.57
CA PHE A 167 2.25 -9.28 -10.24
C PHE A 167 3.64 -8.92 -9.69
N ILE A 168 4.13 -9.64 -8.67
CA ILE A 168 5.47 -9.39 -8.09
C ILE A 168 6.58 -9.55 -9.14
N GLN A 169 6.49 -10.59 -9.98
CA GLN A 169 7.44 -10.79 -11.09
C GLN A 169 7.39 -9.66 -12.12
N GLY A 170 6.20 -9.15 -12.42
CA GLY A 170 5.98 -8.00 -13.29
C GLY A 170 6.63 -6.73 -12.73
N VAL A 171 6.48 -6.45 -11.43
CA VAL A 171 7.12 -5.31 -10.77
C VAL A 171 8.66 -5.41 -10.81
N VAL A 172 9.22 -6.59 -10.57
CA VAL A 172 10.68 -6.82 -10.68
C VAL A 172 11.18 -6.57 -12.11
N SER A 173 10.44 -7.05 -13.11
CA SER A 173 10.78 -6.87 -14.52
C SER A 173 10.72 -5.40 -14.93
N MET A 174 9.66 -4.70 -14.53
CA MET A 174 9.48 -3.27 -14.76
C MET A 174 10.63 -2.44 -14.16
N GLU A 175 11.02 -2.70 -12.91
CA GLU A 175 12.11 -1.97 -12.27
C GLU A 175 13.46 -2.25 -12.95
N LYS A 176 13.70 -3.50 -13.36
CA LYS A 176 14.91 -3.85 -14.13
C LYS A 176 15.00 -3.06 -15.43
N GLU A 177 13.92 -3.03 -16.21
CA GLU A 177 13.88 -2.26 -17.47
C GLU A 177 14.12 -0.76 -17.23
N LYS A 178 13.58 -0.20 -16.14
CA LYS A 178 13.78 1.19 -15.75
C LYS A 178 15.25 1.48 -15.44
N GLN A 179 15.91 0.61 -14.68
CA GLN A 179 17.32 0.75 -14.34
C GLN A 179 18.23 0.60 -15.57
N ASP A 180 17.93 -0.35 -16.47
CA ASP A 180 18.69 -0.56 -17.70
C ASP A 180 18.58 0.64 -18.66
N LYS A 181 17.38 1.21 -18.82
CA LYS A 181 17.17 2.45 -19.59
C LYS A 181 17.97 3.62 -19.01
N LYS A 182 18.00 3.76 -17.69
CA LYS A 182 18.75 4.83 -17.02
C LYS A 182 20.27 4.68 -17.27
N LYS A 183 20.82 3.48 -17.12
CA LYS A 183 22.24 3.19 -17.42
C LYS A 183 22.61 3.49 -18.87
N ALA A 184 21.73 3.15 -19.82
CA ALA A 184 21.95 3.43 -21.23
C ALA A 184 21.89 4.93 -21.60
N MET A 185 21.27 5.78 -20.76
CA MET A 185 21.25 7.24 -20.94
C MET A 185 22.46 7.93 -20.28
N GLU A 186 23.10 7.27 -19.31
CA GLU A 186 24.22 7.82 -18.54
C GLU A 186 25.60 7.39 -19.08
N GLY A 187 25.65 6.39 -19.97
CA GLY A 187 26.86 5.90 -20.65
C GLY A 187 27.00 6.43 -22.07
#